data_AF-A0A7W7EMP6-F1
#
_entry.id   AF-A0A7W7EMP6-F1
#
_cell.length_a   1.000
_cell.length_b   1.000
_cell.length_c   1.000
_cell.angle_alpha   90.00
_cell.angle_beta   90.00
_cell.angle_gamma   90.00
#
_symmetry.space_group_name_H-M   'P 1'
#
loop_
_entity.id
_entity.type
_entity.pdbx_description
1 polymer ?
#
loop_
_entity_poly.entity_id
_entity_poly.type
_entity_poly.pdbx_seq_one_letter_code
_entity_poly.pdbx_strand_id
1 'polypeptide(L)'
;MATLSHGKALHDALVITGPEALSYREMTAAIGEVTSDSIHYDTLSDDDAMMGVSMRADRPYAEALVDIWRVREGRLTTVSDGLQQLLGRASKSFSDWIGENISYFAERTGRSR
;
A
#
# COMPACT_ATOMS: atom_id res chain seq x y z
N MET A 1 27.83 0.33 0.10
CA MET A 1 27.62 0.37 -1.36
C MET A 1 26.79 -0.82 -1.76
N ALA A 2 25.55 -0.62 -2.20
CA ALA A 2 24.75 -1.69 -2.80
C ALA A 2 24.99 -1.67 -4.31
N THR A 3 25.64 -2.71 -4.83
CA THR A 3 25.79 -2.90 -6.29
C THR A 3 24.60 -3.70 -6.80
N LEU A 4 23.71 -3.04 -7.53
CA LEU A 4 22.70 -3.70 -8.36
C LEU A 4 23.41 -4.57 -9.40
N SER A 5 22.95 -5.81 -9.59
CA SER A 5 23.59 -6.84 -10.41
C SER A 5 23.73 -6.49 -11.91
N HIS A 6 23.19 -5.34 -12.35
CA HIS A 6 23.13 -4.91 -13.74
C HIS A 6 23.58 -3.44 -13.90
N GLY A 7 24.86 -3.19 -13.63
CA GLY A 7 25.74 -2.41 -14.52
C GLY A 7 25.43 -0.95 -14.89
N LYS A 8 24.48 -0.24 -14.27
CA LYS A 8 24.41 1.23 -14.39
C LYS A 8 24.34 1.86 -13.00
N ALA A 9 25.40 2.58 -12.65
CA ALA A 9 25.36 3.45 -11.49
C ALA A 9 24.32 4.55 -11.76
N LEU A 10 23.21 4.50 -11.04
CA LEU A 10 22.28 5.62 -10.98
C LEU A 10 22.82 6.53 -9.89
N HIS A 11 23.31 7.70 -10.29
CA HIS A 11 23.97 8.65 -9.40
C HIS A 11 22.96 9.48 -8.58
N ASP A 12 21.70 9.49 -9.01
CA ASP A 12 20.59 10.18 -8.33
C ASP A 12 19.74 9.20 -7.51
N ALA A 13 19.15 9.71 -6.43
CA ALA A 13 18.18 8.94 -5.65
C ALA A 13 16.91 8.69 -6.49
N LEU A 14 16.71 7.45 -6.95
CA LEU A 14 15.48 7.09 -7.65
C LEU A 14 14.31 7.03 -6.68
N VAL A 15 13.28 7.80 -7.01
CA VAL A 15 11.94 7.61 -6.45
C VAL A 15 11.33 6.39 -7.13
N ILE A 16 10.90 5.39 -6.36
CA ILE A 16 10.27 4.16 -6.86
C ILE A 16 8.84 4.11 -6.31
N THR A 17 7.86 4.08 -7.22
CA THR A 17 6.44 3.96 -6.89
C THR A 17 5.75 2.92 -7.78
N GLY A 18 4.47 2.65 -7.53
CA GLY A 18 3.59 2.01 -8.51
C GLY A 18 3.22 2.96 -9.66
N PRO A 19 2.42 2.48 -10.64
CA PRO A 19 2.04 3.26 -11.81
C PRO A 19 0.93 4.30 -11.53
N GLU A 20 0.39 4.29 -10.33
CA GLU A 20 -0.78 5.06 -9.91
C GLU A 20 -0.67 5.43 -8.42
N ALA A 21 -1.18 6.60 -8.07
CA ALA A 21 -1.35 7.00 -6.69
C ALA A 21 -2.80 6.72 -6.28
N LEU A 22 -2.98 5.81 -5.31
CA LEU A 22 -4.29 5.37 -4.86
C LEU A 22 -4.58 5.85 -3.44
N SER A 23 -5.78 6.38 -3.25
CA SER A 23 -6.41 6.56 -1.93
C SER A 23 -6.74 5.20 -1.29
N TYR A 24 -6.97 5.19 0.03
CA TYR A 24 -7.43 3.98 0.70
C TYR A 24 -8.78 3.50 0.15
N ARG A 25 -9.68 4.42 -0.22
CA ARG A 25 -10.96 4.08 -0.86
C ARG A 25 -10.77 3.35 -2.18
N GLU A 26 -9.87 3.84 -3.05
CA GLU A 26 -9.57 3.19 -4.34
C GLU A 26 -8.87 1.84 -4.14
N MET A 27 -7.96 1.74 -3.18
CA MET A 27 -7.34 0.45 -2.82
C MET A 27 -8.38 -0.55 -2.32
N THR A 28 -9.32 -0.13 -1.46
CA THR A 28 -10.42 -0.99 -0.98
C THR A 28 -11.32 -1.45 -2.14
N ALA A 29 -11.64 -0.55 -3.08
CA ALA A 29 -12.42 -0.90 -4.27
C ALA A 29 -11.69 -1.93 -5.15
N ALA A 30 -10.40 -1.73 -5.42
CA ALA A 30 -9.58 -2.66 -6.19
C ALA A 30 -9.49 -4.05 -5.54
N ILE A 31 -9.40 -4.12 -4.20
CA ILE A 31 -9.45 -5.40 -3.49
C ILE A 31 -10.80 -6.08 -3.72
N GLY A 32 -11.92 -5.38 -3.49
CA GLY A 32 -13.25 -5.96 -3.68
C GLY A 32 -13.52 -6.44 -5.11
N GLU A 33 -13.06 -5.68 -6.11
CA GLU A 33 -13.14 -6.06 -7.53
C GLU A 33 -12.36 -7.35 -7.82
N VAL A 34 -11.11 -7.45 -7.36
CA VAL A 34 -10.25 -8.61 -7.64
C VAL A 34 -10.68 -9.84 -6.84
N THR A 35 -11.14 -9.67 -5.59
CA THR A 35 -11.57 -10.79 -4.73
C THR A 35 -13.03 -11.19 -4.96
N SER A 36 -13.81 -10.39 -5.71
CA SER A 36 -15.26 -10.54 -5.86
C SER A 36 -16.02 -10.45 -4.52
N ASP A 37 -15.49 -9.72 -3.54
CA ASP A 37 -16.11 -9.50 -2.24
C ASP A 37 -16.75 -8.11 -2.14
N SER A 38 -17.86 -8.03 -1.40
CA SER A 38 -18.46 -6.73 -1.03
C SER A 38 -17.68 -6.11 0.14
N ILE A 39 -16.71 -5.25 -0.17
CA ILE A 39 -15.90 -4.54 0.82
C ILE A 39 -16.25 -3.06 0.82
N HIS A 40 -16.47 -2.48 1.99
CA HIS A 40 -16.74 -1.06 2.17
C HIS A 40 -15.56 -0.36 2.86
N TYR A 41 -15.28 0.86 2.41
CA TYR A 41 -14.28 1.73 3.03
C TYR A 41 -14.97 2.74 3.94
N ASP A 42 -14.66 2.66 5.23
CA ASP A 42 -15.05 3.60 6.27
C ASP A 42 -13.80 4.28 6.86
N THR A 43 -13.89 5.58 7.09
CA THR A 43 -12.84 6.37 7.74
C THR A 43 -12.91 6.19 9.26
N LEU A 44 -11.78 5.94 9.91
CA LEU A 44 -11.67 5.94 11.37
C LEU A 44 -11.27 7.33 11.86
N SER A 45 -11.74 7.71 13.05
CA SER A 45 -11.19 8.86 13.75
C SER A 45 -9.76 8.57 14.23
N ASP A 46 -8.96 9.62 14.44
CA ASP A 46 -7.60 9.47 14.97
C ASP A 46 -7.59 8.78 16.34
N ASP A 47 -8.59 9.07 17.20
CA ASP A 47 -8.74 8.45 18.51
C ASP A 47 -9.04 6.95 18.39
N ASP A 48 -9.93 6.56 17.47
CA ASP A 48 -10.26 5.15 17.21
C ASP A 48 -9.05 4.40 16.62
N ALA A 49 -8.34 5.02 15.69
CA ALA A 49 -7.12 4.49 15.12
C ALA A 49 -6.04 4.29 16.20
N MET A 50 -5.85 5.28 17.09
CA MET A 50 -4.89 5.23 18.19
C MET A 50 -5.20 4.11 19.18
N MET A 51 -6.48 3.96 19.56
CA MET A 51 -6.93 2.86 20.43
C MET A 51 -6.59 1.50 19.80
N GLY A 52 -6.86 1.32 18.51
CA GLY A 52 -6.61 0.07 17.81
C GLY A 52 -5.13 -0.29 17.67
N VAL A 53 -4.27 0.69 17.36
CA VAL A 53 -2.83 0.47 17.17
C VAL A 53 -2.11 0.25 18.49
N SER A 54 -2.51 0.96 19.55
CA SER A 54 -1.91 0.84 20.89
C SER A 54 -2.05 -0.56 21.50
N MET A 55 -2.95 -1.40 20.96
CA MET A 55 -3.07 -2.81 21.36
C MET A 55 -1.91 -3.69 20.85
N ARG A 56 -1.15 -3.23 19.86
CA ARG A 56 -0.13 -4.04 19.14
C ARG A 56 1.22 -3.35 19.00
N ALA A 57 1.33 -2.09 19.40
CA ALA A 57 2.53 -1.29 19.27
C ALA A 57 2.75 -0.38 20.47
N ASP A 58 3.98 0.07 20.66
CA ASP A 58 4.27 1.12 21.63
C ASP A 58 3.74 2.48 21.16
N ARG A 59 3.68 3.42 22.10
CA ARG A 59 3.08 4.74 21.86
C ARG A 59 3.78 5.51 20.72
N PRO A 60 5.12 5.59 20.65
CA PRO A 60 5.79 6.30 19.55
C PRO A 60 5.46 5.71 18.17
N TYR A 61 5.39 4.39 18.07
CA TYR A 61 5.04 3.74 16.81
C TYR A 61 3.56 3.93 16.45
N ALA A 62 2.67 3.92 17.45
CA ALA A 62 1.25 4.18 17.23
C ALA A 62 0.99 5.61 16.72
N GLU A 63 1.63 6.60 17.34
CA GLU A 63 1.59 8.00 16.90
C GLU A 63 2.09 8.15 15.45
N ALA A 64 3.23 7.54 15.12
CA ALA A 64 3.78 7.58 13.77
C ALA A 64 2.86 6.92 12.71
N LEU A 65 2.20 5.80 13.04
CA LEU A 65 1.28 5.13 12.13
C LEU A 65 0.04 5.98 11.83
N VAL A 66 -0.58 6.56 12.86
CA VAL A 66 -1.76 7.42 12.69
C VAL A 66 -1.41 8.64 11.84
N ASP A 67 -0.24 9.25 12.06
CA ASP A 67 0.23 10.36 11.23
C ASP A 67 0.45 9.96 9.76
N ILE A 68 1.03 8.78 9.49
CA ILE A 68 1.22 8.28 8.12
C ILE A 68 -0.13 8.09 7.41
N TRP A 69 -1.14 7.54 8.11
CA TRP A 69 -2.46 7.32 7.53
C TRP A 69 -3.13 8.65 7.13
N ARG A 70 -2.97 9.70 7.94
CA ARG A 70 -3.43 11.06 7.61
C ARG A 70 -2.78 11.61 6.34
N VAL A 71 -1.47 11.41 6.20
CA VAL A 71 -0.70 11.97 5.07
C VAL A 71 -1.00 11.26 3.76
N ARG A 72 -1.44 9.99 3.79
CA ARG A 72 -1.74 9.23 2.58
C ARG A 72 -3.00 9.74 1.85
N GLU A 73 -3.88 10.45 2.55
CA GLU A 73 -5.02 11.13 1.94
C GLU A 73 -4.57 12.38 1.17
N GLY A 74 -4.26 12.20 -0.11
CA GLY A 74 -4.02 13.29 -1.06
C GLY A 74 -2.63 13.93 -1.03
N ARG A 75 -1.73 13.55 -0.12
CA ARG A 75 -0.38 14.15 -0.01
C ARG A 75 0.78 13.26 -0.45
N LEU A 76 0.55 11.95 -0.66
CA LEU A 76 1.53 11.01 -1.22
C LEU A 76 1.13 10.59 -2.64
N THR A 77 1.06 11.57 -3.55
CA THR A 77 0.56 11.41 -4.92
C THR A 77 1.65 11.33 -5.99
N THR A 78 2.92 11.36 -5.59
CA THR A 78 4.03 11.20 -6.53
C THR A 78 3.95 9.83 -7.19
N VAL A 79 3.93 9.82 -8.51
CA VAL A 79 4.12 8.65 -9.36
C VAL A 79 5.40 8.84 -10.15
N SER A 80 6.23 7.81 -10.23
CA SER A 80 7.51 7.83 -10.95
C SER A 80 7.63 6.69 -11.94
N ASP A 81 8.51 6.87 -12.92
CA ASP A 81 8.97 5.84 -13.85
C ASP A 81 10.27 5.15 -13.35
N GLY A 82 10.66 5.37 -12.08
CA GLY A 82 11.95 4.94 -11.57
C GLY A 82 12.18 3.42 -11.64
N LEU A 83 11.11 2.63 -11.50
CA LEU A 83 11.19 1.18 -11.69
C LEU A 83 11.46 0.80 -13.16
N GLN A 84 10.85 1.52 -14.11
CA GLN A 84 11.08 1.33 -15.55
C GLN A 84 12.51 1.71 -15.93
N GLN A 85 13.03 2.81 -15.37
CA GLN A 85 14.43 3.21 -15.57
C GLN A 85 15.42 2.18 -15.00
N LEU A 86 15.08 1.57 -13.86
CA LEU A 86 15.93 0.62 -13.15
C LEU A 86 15.89 -0.79 -13.76
N LEU A 87 14.71 -1.30 -14.12
CA LEU A 87 14.47 -2.70 -14.49
C LEU A 87 14.07 -2.91 -15.96
N GLY A 88 13.88 -1.84 -16.73
CA GLY A 88 13.47 -1.93 -18.14
C GLY A 88 12.02 -2.39 -18.36
N ARG A 89 11.20 -2.46 -17.31
CA ARG A 89 9.78 -2.84 -17.36
C ARG A 89 8.92 -1.95 -16.48
N ALA A 90 7.64 -1.81 -16.82
CA ALA A 90 6.71 -1.03 -16.03
C ALA A 90 6.50 -1.63 -14.64
N SER A 91 6.13 -0.78 -13.68
CA SER A 91 5.61 -1.20 -12.38
C SER A 91 4.25 -1.89 -12.56
N LYS A 92 3.99 -2.92 -11.75
CA LYS A 92 2.68 -3.57 -11.71
C LYS A 92 1.65 -2.65 -11.05
N SER A 93 0.40 -2.72 -11.50
CA SER A 93 -0.70 -2.04 -10.82
C SER A 93 -0.95 -2.66 -9.44
N PHE A 94 -1.73 -1.97 -8.60
CA PHE A 94 -2.14 -2.55 -7.33
C PHE A 94 -3.04 -3.79 -7.54
N SER A 95 -3.93 -3.76 -8.54
CA SER A 95 -4.81 -4.87 -8.91
C SER A 95 -4.04 -6.11 -9.38
N ASP A 96 -2.99 -5.94 -10.19
CA ASP A 96 -2.11 -7.05 -10.59
C ASP A 96 -1.47 -7.71 -9.37
N TRP A 97 -1.01 -6.89 -8.41
CA TRP A 97 -0.42 -7.41 -7.17
C TRP A 97 -1.45 -8.16 -6.32
N ILE A 98 -2.69 -7.66 -6.21
CA ILE A 98 -3.76 -8.39 -5.49
C ILE A 98 -4.03 -9.73 -6.19
N GLY A 99 -4.13 -9.75 -7.52
CA GLY A 99 -4.35 -10.99 -8.28
C GLY A 99 -3.27 -12.04 -8.04
N GLU A 100 -2.00 -11.62 -7.97
CA GLU A 100 -0.87 -12.50 -7.63
C GLU A 100 -0.89 -13.00 -6.18
N ASN A 101 -1.59 -12.29 -5.29
CA ASN A 101 -1.62 -12.53 -3.85
C ASN A 101 -3.03 -12.89 -3.34
N ILE A 102 -3.93 -13.31 -4.23
CA ILE A 102 -5.37 -13.47 -3.93
C ILE A 102 -5.63 -14.43 -2.76
N SER A 103 -4.76 -15.42 -2.55
CA SER A 103 -4.87 -16.37 -1.43
C SER A 103 -4.81 -15.73 -0.05
N TYR A 104 -4.16 -14.56 0.09
CA TYR A 104 -4.12 -13.83 1.37
C TYR A 104 -5.43 -13.09 1.69
N PHE A 105 -6.27 -12.90 0.68
CA PHE A 105 -7.58 -12.26 0.81
C PHE A 105 -8.73 -13.28 0.85
N ALA A 106 -8.51 -14.47 0.27
CA ALA A 106 -9.53 -15.49 0.05
C ALA A 106 -10.02 -16.25 1.32
N GLU A 107 -9.59 -15.91 2.54
CA GLU A 107 -10.06 -16.60 3.76
C GLU A 107 -10.53 -15.67 4.89
N ARG A 108 -11.86 -15.60 5.05
CA ARG A 108 -12.61 -15.84 6.32
C ARG A 108 -14.12 -16.03 6.12
N THR A 109 -14.56 -16.67 5.03
CA THR A 109 -15.94 -17.20 4.89
C THR A 109 -16.13 -18.45 5.75
N GLY A 110 -16.10 -18.27 7.09
CA GLY A 110 -16.10 -19.39 8.02
C GLY A 110 -16.14 -19.01 9.51
N ARG A 111 -16.78 -17.91 9.89
CA ARG A 111 -17.20 -17.71 11.28
C ARG A 111 -18.55 -16.99 11.33
N SER A 112 -19.62 -17.73 11.04
CA SER A 112 -20.92 -17.42 11.64
C SER A 112 -20.75 -17.46 13.16
N ARG A 113 -21.16 -16.37 13.82
CA ARG A 113 -21.58 -16.44 15.22
C ARG A 113 -23.00 -16.97 15.27
#